data_AF-A0A7Y4SMJ9-F1
#
_entry.id   AF-A0A7Y4SMJ9-F1
#
_cell.length_a   1.000
_cell.length_b   1.000
_cell.length_c   1.000
_cell.angle_alpha   90.00
_cell.angle_beta   90.00
_cell.angle_gamma   90.00
#
_symmetry.space_group_name_H-M   'P 1'
#
loop_
_entity.id
_entity.type
_entity.pdbx_description
1 polymer ?
#
loop_
_entity_poly.entity_id
_entity_poly.type
_entity_poly.pdbx_seq_one_letter_code
_entity_poly.pdbx_strand_id
1 'polypeptide(L)'
;MTQFLAKRIPPLSSSQLGLFRIVFGTALLLVFLDENVLLRDALPRELHRNYSRLARMEWVHWIAATKPALTAVATVVYVALAAFIVGFWTRLASAIVAIGFLVHALVVLQSSGVHNLGILAVTLLCLLVVPWGDGLSLDARFSRSPRWTERSGQEYGFAIWLPGLTFGVALLAAAVAKLTFGGLRWVTEGAVKYHFVEDASNAPYTLGLWVASHETAAIAMSFGAVALEGLFILNVLRPSPLWRAAFGTSGIALLVGFYVFHGLIWPGWWLLLLVFLPWQSWGQPASPAWNRAPALPWRYGTVIALVLCAQVYASTTRTEIEPLLTWFPMYAHTWRSTESFDSAREQRLSKFSFRANGKDITQWVEDEGAWDAMVAAASVEPSELADTQISSLRFLKSRYEASFGGRVPDVEVRRDREAFDWTSGRFVQVEHDTLFGVIQLGRY
;
A
#
# COMPACT_ATOMS: atom_id res chain seq x y z
N MET A 1 5.28 13.09 30.60
CA MET A 1 5.19 12.53 29.23
C MET A 1 4.91 13.60 28.16
N THR A 2 3.83 14.39 28.28
CA THR A 2 3.45 15.41 27.27
C THR A 2 4.53 16.45 27.00
N GLN A 3 5.21 16.97 28.03
CA GLN A 3 6.35 17.89 27.86
C GLN A 3 7.56 17.25 27.18
N PHE A 4 7.81 15.96 27.43
CA PHE A 4 8.90 15.23 26.78
C PHE A 4 8.63 15.10 25.28
N LEU A 5 7.40 14.71 24.90
CA LEU A 5 6.96 14.62 23.51
C LEU A 5 6.97 15.98 22.81
N ALA A 6 6.51 17.04 23.50
CA ALA A 6 6.52 18.41 22.97
C ALA A 6 7.91 18.84 22.48
N LYS A 7 8.96 18.52 23.24
CA LYS A 7 10.36 18.84 22.89
C LYS A 7 10.88 18.09 21.66
N ARG A 8 10.20 17.02 21.23
CA ARG A 8 10.59 16.24 20.03
C ARG A 8 9.87 16.68 18.77
N ILE A 9 8.79 17.46 18.91
CA ILE A 9 8.05 18.00 17.78
C ILE A 9 8.75 19.27 17.28
N PRO A 10 9.16 19.34 16.00
CA PRO A 10 9.72 20.56 15.43
C PRO A 10 8.69 21.69 15.46
N PRO A 11 9.00 22.88 16.02
CA PRO A 11 8.05 23.98 15.98
C PRO A 11 7.87 24.48 14.55
N LEU A 12 6.63 24.78 14.17
CA LEU A 12 6.29 25.49 12.94
C LEU A 12 5.54 26.78 13.26
N SER A 13 5.60 27.76 12.37
CA SER A 13 4.67 28.90 12.36
C SER A 13 3.34 28.53 11.72
N SER A 14 2.30 29.35 11.94
CA SER A 14 1.01 29.16 11.24
C SER A 14 1.18 29.26 9.72
N SER A 15 2.02 30.19 9.24
CA SER A 15 2.32 30.33 7.81
C SER A 15 2.97 29.09 7.21
N GLN A 16 3.92 28.48 7.95
CA GLN A 16 4.56 27.21 7.58
C GLN A 16 3.57 26.06 7.52
N LEU A 17 2.67 25.95 8.51
CA LEU A 17 1.60 24.97 8.47
C LEU A 17 0.69 25.15 7.25
N GLY A 18 0.32 26.39 6.94
CA GLY A 18 -0.48 26.71 5.76
C GLY A 18 0.20 26.31 4.45
N LEU A 19 1.51 26.55 4.33
CA LEU A 19 2.29 26.13 3.16
C LEU A 19 2.36 24.60 3.07
N PHE A 20 2.66 23.92 4.18
CA PHE A 20 2.64 22.46 4.23
C PHE A 20 1.28 21.90 3.83
N ARG A 21 0.17 22.47 4.32
CA ARG A 21 -1.20 22.08 3.95
C ARG A 21 -1.42 22.13 2.44
N ILE A 22 -0.99 23.20 1.78
CA ILE A 22 -1.16 23.37 0.33
C ILE A 22 -0.38 22.28 -0.41
N VAL A 23 0.90 22.08 -0.08
CA VAL A 23 1.75 21.07 -0.75
C VAL A 23 1.24 19.66 -0.48
N PHE A 24 0.95 19.33 0.78
CA PHE A 24 0.44 18.02 1.20
C PHE A 24 -0.93 17.73 0.57
N GLY A 25 -1.86 18.69 0.61
CA GLY A 25 -3.18 18.55 -0.01
C GLY A 25 -3.11 18.40 -1.52
N THR A 26 -2.20 19.11 -2.19
CA THR A 26 -1.98 18.98 -3.64
C THR A 26 -1.39 17.61 -3.98
N ALA A 27 -0.38 17.16 -3.24
CA ALA A 27 0.18 15.82 -3.43
C ALA A 27 -0.85 14.72 -3.17
N LEU A 28 -1.72 14.90 -2.16
CA LEU A 28 -2.81 13.98 -1.86
C LEU A 28 -3.84 13.92 -2.98
N LEU A 29 -4.16 15.06 -3.58
CA LEU A 29 -5.00 15.13 -4.77
C LEU A 29 -4.37 14.38 -5.95
N LEU A 30 -3.06 14.53 -6.18
CA LEU A 30 -2.35 13.80 -7.23
C LEU A 30 -2.36 12.29 -6.97
N VAL A 31 -2.11 11.84 -5.74
CA VAL A 31 -2.20 10.40 -5.38
C VAL A 31 -3.62 9.88 -5.63
N PHE A 32 -4.64 10.63 -5.24
CA PHE A 32 -6.03 10.21 -5.44
C PHE A 32 -6.43 10.18 -6.92
N LEU A 33 -5.85 11.06 -7.75
CA LEU A 33 -6.01 11.06 -9.21
C LEU A 33 -5.23 9.92 -9.90
N ASP A 34 -4.06 9.54 -9.39
CA ASP A 34 -3.26 8.46 -9.96
C ASP A 34 -3.92 7.09 -9.70
N GLU A 35 -4.36 6.88 -8.46
CA GLU A 35 -4.99 5.63 -8.05
C GLU A 35 -6.33 5.41 -8.77
N ASN A 36 -7.11 6.48 -9.03
CA ASN A 36 -8.31 6.56 -9.88
C ASN A 36 -9.30 5.38 -9.89
N VAL A 37 -9.24 4.46 -8.93
CA VAL A 37 -10.12 3.28 -8.83
C VAL A 37 -11.58 3.71 -8.70
N LEU A 38 -11.86 4.88 -8.11
CA LEU A 38 -13.22 5.42 -8.02
C LEU A 38 -13.75 6.03 -9.32
N LEU A 39 -12.88 6.25 -10.31
CA LEU A 39 -13.27 6.65 -11.67
C LEU A 39 -13.23 5.48 -12.65
N ARG A 40 -12.74 4.30 -12.24
CA ARG A 40 -12.87 3.05 -13.00
C ARG A 40 -14.32 2.58 -13.04
N ASP A 41 -14.62 1.64 -13.93
CA ASP A 41 -15.92 0.99 -13.95
C ASP A 41 -16.18 0.22 -12.65
N ALA A 42 -17.46 0.10 -12.31
CA ALA A 42 -17.89 -0.64 -11.13
C ALA A 42 -17.40 -2.08 -11.20
N LEU A 43 -16.91 -2.60 -10.08
CA LEU A 43 -16.46 -3.98 -9.99
C LEU A 43 -17.70 -4.88 -9.86
N PRO A 44 -17.88 -5.89 -10.72
CA PRO A 44 -18.92 -6.91 -10.52
C PRO A 44 -18.78 -7.55 -9.14
N ARG A 45 -19.92 -7.80 -8.49
CA ARG A 45 -19.95 -8.28 -7.09
C ARG A 45 -19.28 -9.64 -6.94
N GLU A 46 -19.26 -10.42 -8.00
CA GLU A 46 -18.64 -11.75 -8.10
C GLU A 46 -17.11 -11.68 -8.03
N LEU A 47 -16.52 -10.53 -8.38
CA LEU A 47 -15.08 -10.28 -8.32
C LEU A 47 -14.63 -9.64 -6.99
N HIS A 48 -15.56 -9.37 -6.07
CA HIS A 48 -15.25 -8.77 -4.78
C HIS A 48 -14.49 -9.73 -3.86
N ARG A 49 -13.34 -9.26 -3.34
CA ARG A 49 -12.58 -9.96 -2.31
C ARG A 49 -13.22 -9.83 -0.93
N ASN A 50 -13.13 -10.90 -0.13
CA ASN A 50 -13.76 -10.99 1.20
C ASN A 50 -12.77 -11.14 2.37
N TYR A 51 -11.51 -10.70 2.21
CA TYR A 51 -10.43 -10.97 3.18
C TYR A 51 -10.52 -10.13 4.47
N SER A 52 -10.83 -8.83 4.37
CA SER A 52 -10.91 -7.95 5.55
C SER A 52 -12.34 -7.86 6.12
N ARG A 53 -12.45 -7.80 7.46
CA ARG A 53 -13.74 -7.60 8.16
C ARG A 53 -14.44 -6.31 7.73
N LEU A 54 -13.69 -5.24 7.46
CA LEU A 54 -14.27 -3.96 7.04
C LEU A 54 -14.69 -3.99 5.57
N ALA A 55 -13.90 -4.66 4.72
CA ALA A 55 -14.20 -4.82 3.30
C ALA A 55 -15.50 -5.64 3.06
N ARG A 56 -15.84 -6.56 3.98
CA ARG A 56 -17.07 -7.38 3.91
C ARG A 56 -18.37 -6.65 4.24
N MET A 57 -18.32 -5.37 4.58
CA MET A 57 -19.54 -4.62 4.89
C MET A 57 -20.35 -4.40 3.61
N GLU A 58 -21.66 -4.66 3.67
CA GLU A 58 -22.57 -4.55 2.51
C GLU A 58 -22.50 -3.17 1.82
N TRP A 59 -22.34 -2.09 2.58
CA TRP A 59 -22.22 -0.75 2.01
C TRP A 59 -20.92 -0.56 1.22
N VAL A 60 -19.82 -1.25 1.56
CA VAL A 60 -18.56 -1.21 0.80
C VAL A 60 -18.75 -1.93 -0.53
N HIS A 61 -19.34 -3.13 -0.51
CA HIS A 61 -19.68 -3.86 -1.74
C HIS A 61 -20.65 -3.05 -2.61
N TRP A 62 -21.65 -2.41 -2.02
CA TRP A 62 -22.59 -1.58 -2.76
C TRP A 62 -21.90 -0.40 -3.45
N ILE A 63 -20.99 0.31 -2.76
CA ILE A 63 -20.20 1.38 -3.38
C ILE A 63 -19.35 0.81 -4.52
N ALA A 64 -18.60 -0.26 -4.28
CA ALA A 64 -17.72 -0.87 -5.28
C ALA A 64 -18.45 -1.37 -6.54
N ALA A 65 -19.68 -1.89 -6.38
CA ALA A 65 -20.52 -2.38 -7.47
C ALA A 65 -21.36 -1.30 -8.17
N THR A 66 -21.33 -0.04 -7.71
CA THR A 66 -22.22 1.02 -8.23
C THR A 66 -21.44 2.23 -8.71
N LYS A 67 -21.31 2.40 -10.03
CA LYS A 67 -20.59 3.54 -10.66
C LYS A 67 -21.06 4.92 -10.18
N PRO A 68 -22.37 5.19 -10.02
CA PRO A 68 -22.84 6.43 -9.42
C PRO A 68 -22.32 6.68 -7.99
N ALA A 69 -22.24 5.64 -7.16
CA ALA A 69 -21.75 5.75 -5.79
C ALA A 69 -20.24 6.05 -5.75
N LEU A 70 -19.44 5.34 -6.57
CA LEU A 70 -18.02 5.62 -6.75
C LEU A 70 -17.77 7.07 -7.17
N THR A 71 -18.50 7.52 -8.19
CA THR A 71 -18.40 8.89 -8.73
C THR A 71 -18.78 9.93 -7.68
N ALA A 72 -19.84 9.68 -6.89
CA ALA A 72 -20.27 10.57 -5.83
C ALA A 72 -19.22 10.69 -4.72
N VAL A 73 -18.66 9.56 -4.26
CA VAL A 73 -17.57 9.56 -3.26
C VAL A 73 -16.36 10.31 -3.78
N ALA A 74 -15.91 10.02 -5.01
CA ALA A 74 -14.77 10.70 -5.63
C ALA A 74 -15.00 12.22 -5.72
N THR A 75 -16.18 12.64 -6.19
CA THR A 75 -16.56 14.05 -6.32
C THR A 75 -16.51 14.77 -4.98
N VAL A 76 -17.10 14.17 -3.93
CA VAL A 76 -17.08 14.73 -2.58
C VAL A 76 -15.64 14.89 -2.08
N VAL A 77 -14.78 13.90 -2.32
CA VAL A 77 -13.36 13.96 -1.94
C VAL A 77 -12.61 15.04 -2.72
N TYR A 78 -12.82 15.17 -4.03
CA TYR A 78 -12.17 16.21 -4.84
C TYR A 78 -12.56 17.61 -4.37
N VAL A 79 -13.85 17.85 -4.13
CA VAL A 79 -14.33 19.14 -3.62
C VAL A 79 -13.75 19.43 -2.23
N ALA A 80 -13.72 18.42 -1.35
CA ALA A 80 -13.14 18.56 -0.01
C ALA A 80 -11.62 18.78 -0.05
N LEU A 81 -10.89 18.14 -0.95
CA LEU A 81 -9.45 18.37 -1.16
C LEU A 81 -9.19 19.80 -1.66
N ALA A 82 -9.95 20.26 -2.65
CA ALA A 82 -9.84 21.64 -3.14
C ALA A 82 -10.10 22.65 -2.01
N ALA A 83 -11.17 22.44 -1.23
CA ALA A 83 -11.49 23.27 -0.07
C ALA A 83 -10.38 23.21 1.01
N PHE A 84 -9.82 22.04 1.28
CA PHE A 84 -8.72 21.84 2.21
C PHE A 84 -7.45 22.59 1.76
N ILE A 85 -7.09 22.51 0.48
CA ILE A 85 -5.91 23.19 -0.09
C ILE A 85 -6.03 24.70 0.10
N VAL A 86 -7.14 25.30 -0.32
CA VAL A 86 -7.35 26.76 -0.19
C VAL A 86 -7.61 27.22 1.25
N GLY A 87 -7.87 26.27 2.15
CA GLY A 87 -8.09 26.56 3.56
C GLY A 87 -9.50 27.06 3.86
N PHE A 88 -10.53 26.50 3.22
CA PHE A 88 -11.94 26.81 3.43
C PHE A 88 -12.63 25.69 4.21
N TRP A 89 -13.22 26.03 5.36
CA TRP A 89 -13.78 25.08 6.32
C TRP A 89 -12.84 23.91 6.60
N THR A 90 -11.58 24.23 6.83
CA THR A 90 -10.45 23.27 6.88
C THR A 90 -10.71 22.06 7.77
N ARG A 91 -11.34 22.23 8.93
CA ARG A 91 -11.65 21.11 9.83
C ARG A 91 -12.62 20.13 9.18
N LEU A 92 -13.73 20.63 8.64
CA LEU A 92 -14.73 19.80 7.96
C LEU A 92 -14.14 19.19 6.67
N ALA A 93 -13.45 20.00 5.86
CA ALA A 93 -12.80 19.53 4.65
C ALA A 93 -11.80 18.40 4.96
N SER A 94 -10.93 18.57 5.96
CA SER A 94 -9.97 17.54 6.37
C SER A 94 -10.64 16.25 6.87
N ALA A 95 -11.75 16.35 7.60
CA ALA A 95 -12.53 15.21 8.05
C ALA A 95 -13.15 14.44 6.87
N ILE A 96 -13.76 15.15 5.92
CA ILE A 96 -14.32 14.55 4.70
C ILE A 96 -13.21 13.88 3.87
N VAL A 97 -12.05 14.52 3.73
CA VAL A 97 -10.90 13.93 3.03
C VAL A 97 -10.42 12.65 3.73
N ALA A 98 -10.23 12.66 5.05
CA ALA A 98 -9.78 11.47 5.78
C ALA A 98 -10.77 10.30 5.69
N ILE A 99 -12.07 10.58 5.85
CA ILE A 99 -13.13 9.56 5.72
C ILE A 99 -13.23 9.07 4.29
N GLY A 100 -13.21 9.96 3.31
CA GLY A 100 -13.29 9.61 1.90
C GLY A 100 -12.09 8.78 1.43
N PHE A 101 -10.88 9.07 1.92
CA PHE A 101 -9.70 8.26 1.65
C PHE A 101 -9.79 6.87 2.31
N LEU A 102 -10.38 6.78 3.50
CA LEU A 102 -10.67 5.48 4.14
C LEU A 102 -11.70 4.67 3.33
N VAL A 103 -12.78 5.29 2.86
CA VAL A 103 -13.76 4.65 1.98
C VAL A 103 -13.10 4.20 0.68
N HIS A 104 -12.25 5.04 0.10
CA HIS A 104 -11.47 4.69 -1.09
C HIS A 104 -10.63 3.43 -0.87
N ALA A 105 -9.84 3.38 0.22
CA ALA A 105 -9.06 2.20 0.55
C ALA A 105 -9.95 0.95 0.79
N LEU A 106 -11.13 1.09 1.39
CA LEU A 106 -12.07 -0.02 1.56
C LEU A 106 -12.65 -0.53 0.22
N VAL A 107 -12.84 0.36 -0.75
CA VAL A 107 -13.26 0.00 -2.11
C VAL A 107 -12.12 -0.69 -2.86
N VAL A 108 -10.90 -0.16 -2.79
CA VAL A 108 -9.72 -0.79 -3.43
C VAL A 108 -9.46 -2.21 -2.88
N LEU A 109 -9.75 -2.43 -1.59
CA LEU A 109 -9.68 -3.76 -0.96
C LEU A 109 -10.54 -4.83 -1.64
N GLN A 110 -11.56 -4.43 -2.41
CA GLN A 110 -12.40 -5.38 -3.16
C GLN A 110 -11.65 -6.02 -4.33
N SER A 111 -10.63 -5.36 -4.88
CA SER A 111 -9.86 -5.85 -6.03
C SER A 111 -8.40 -6.20 -5.71
N SER A 112 -7.79 -5.55 -4.72
CA SER A 112 -6.36 -5.70 -4.41
C SER A 112 -6.07 -5.52 -2.92
N GLY A 113 -4.83 -5.78 -2.48
CA GLY A 113 -4.38 -5.34 -1.15
C GLY A 113 -4.25 -3.81 -1.10
N VAL A 114 -4.26 -3.23 0.12
CA VAL A 114 -4.20 -1.76 0.30
C VAL A 114 -3.10 -1.30 1.24
N HIS A 115 -2.07 -2.11 1.43
CA HIS A 115 -0.92 -1.72 2.25
C HIS A 115 -0.26 -0.41 1.78
N ASN A 116 -0.35 -0.09 0.48
CA ASN A 116 0.09 1.19 -0.11
C ASN A 116 -0.73 2.40 0.39
N LEU A 117 -2.01 2.22 0.73
CA LEU A 117 -2.93 3.30 1.13
C LEU A 117 -3.23 3.32 2.63
N GLY A 118 -3.14 2.18 3.32
CA GLY A 118 -3.65 2.04 4.68
C GLY A 118 -2.93 2.91 5.70
N ILE A 119 -1.60 2.98 5.60
CA ILE A 119 -0.83 3.87 6.47
C ILE A 119 -1.22 5.33 6.28
N LEU A 120 -1.41 5.78 5.04
CA LEU A 120 -1.83 7.14 4.74
C LEU A 120 -3.23 7.42 5.27
N ALA A 121 -4.17 6.48 5.13
CA ALA A 121 -5.52 6.61 5.69
C ALA A 121 -5.48 6.80 7.22
N VAL A 122 -4.69 5.97 7.93
CA VAL A 122 -4.51 6.10 9.39
C VAL A 122 -3.86 7.44 9.75
N THR A 123 -2.84 7.87 9.01
CA THR A 123 -2.19 9.17 9.21
C THR A 123 -3.19 10.32 9.06
N LEU A 124 -4.03 10.30 8.02
CA LEU A 124 -5.03 11.34 7.77
C LEU A 124 -6.05 11.44 8.91
N LEU A 125 -6.53 10.30 9.42
CA LEU A 125 -7.43 10.26 10.60
C LEU A 125 -6.75 10.85 11.84
N CYS A 126 -5.47 10.54 12.05
CA CYS A 126 -4.71 11.05 13.19
C CYS A 126 -4.43 12.56 13.07
N LEU A 127 -4.34 13.09 11.85
CA LEU A 127 -4.11 14.51 11.58
C LEU A 127 -5.35 15.40 11.76
N LEU A 128 -6.53 14.83 12.07
CA LEU A 128 -7.75 15.62 12.32
C LEU A 128 -7.64 16.56 13.53
N VAL A 129 -6.69 16.32 14.44
CA VAL A 129 -6.41 17.20 15.59
C VAL A 129 -5.56 18.42 15.21
N VAL A 130 -4.97 18.45 14.01
CA VAL A 130 -4.12 19.55 13.55
C VAL A 130 -4.96 20.78 13.18
N PRO A 131 -4.55 21.99 13.58
CA PRO A 131 -5.30 23.20 13.27
C PRO A 131 -4.97 23.77 11.90
N TRP A 132 -5.35 23.05 10.85
CA TRP A 132 -5.09 23.39 9.44
C TRP A 132 -5.57 24.78 8.99
N GLY A 133 -6.55 25.35 9.69
CA GLY A 133 -7.17 26.64 9.38
C GLY A 133 -6.42 27.86 9.90
N ASP A 134 -5.36 27.70 10.69
CA ASP A 134 -4.75 28.83 11.39
C ASP A 134 -3.76 29.65 10.54
N GLY A 135 -3.35 29.17 9.35
CA GLY A 135 -2.43 29.91 8.48
C GLY A 135 -2.62 29.66 6.97
N LEU A 136 -2.29 30.69 6.17
CA LEU A 136 -2.50 30.77 4.72
C LEU A 136 -3.85 30.19 4.27
N SER A 137 -4.93 30.47 5.01
CA SER A 137 -6.27 29.90 4.82
C SER A 137 -7.30 31.00 4.62
N LEU A 138 -8.43 30.65 3.97
CA LEU A 138 -9.61 31.50 3.95
C LEU A 138 -10.26 31.57 5.35
N ASP A 139 -10.23 30.48 6.12
CA ASP A 139 -10.73 30.45 7.50
C ASP A 139 -10.08 31.54 8.38
N ALA A 140 -8.76 31.70 8.31
CA ALA A 140 -8.02 32.71 9.06
C ALA A 140 -8.36 34.13 8.59
N ARG A 141 -8.59 34.33 7.28
CA ARG A 141 -8.98 35.64 6.72
C ARG A 141 -10.38 36.06 7.16
N PHE A 142 -11.32 35.12 7.22
CA PHE A 142 -12.71 35.41 7.60
C PHE A 142 -12.94 35.45 9.10
N SER A 143 -12.06 34.83 9.90
CA SER A 143 -12.16 34.89 11.34
C SER A 143 -11.70 36.25 11.87
N ARG A 144 -12.66 37.17 12.05
CA ARG A 144 -12.44 38.52 12.62
C ARG A 144 -12.12 38.53 14.12
N SER A 145 -11.94 37.37 14.76
CA SER A 145 -11.76 37.30 16.21
C SER A 145 -10.28 37.44 16.57
N PRO A 146 -9.87 38.47 17.33
CA PRO A 146 -8.52 38.59 17.88
C PRO A 146 -8.17 37.49 18.91
N ARG A 147 -9.10 36.55 19.17
CA ARG A 147 -9.01 35.51 20.20
C ARG A 147 -8.51 34.16 19.71
N TRP A 148 -7.87 34.08 18.55
CA TRP A 148 -7.04 32.90 18.27
C TRP A 148 -5.84 32.98 19.20
N THR A 149 -6.01 32.45 20.41
CA THR A 149 -4.95 32.23 21.39
C THR A 149 -3.75 31.67 20.64
N GLU A 150 -2.62 32.38 20.70
CA GLU A 150 -1.38 31.95 20.08
C GLU A 150 -1.11 30.50 20.47
N ARG A 151 -1.30 29.58 19.52
CA ARG A 151 -0.98 28.18 19.75
C ARG A 151 0.51 28.00 19.76
N SER A 152 0.96 26.97 20.45
CA SER A 152 2.39 26.63 20.46
C SER A 152 2.84 26.20 19.06
N GLY A 153 4.07 26.54 18.68
CA GLY A 153 4.62 26.09 17.40
C GLY A 153 4.66 24.57 17.27
N GLN A 154 4.70 23.84 18.39
CA GLN A 154 4.63 22.37 18.43
C GLN A 154 3.25 21.84 18.01
N GLU A 155 2.16 22.56 18.28
CA GLU A 155 0.82 22.14 17.79
C GLU A 155 0.74 22.18 16.27
N TYR A 156 1.39 23.16 15.63
CA TYR A 156 1.53 23.24 14.18
C TYR A 156 2.51 22.19 13.66
N GLY A 157 3.65 22.02 14.35
CA GLY A 157 4.67 21.02 14.08
C GLY A 157 4.19 19.57 14.10
N PHE A 158 3.11 19.29 14.83
CA PHE A 158 2.49 17.98 14.87
C PHE A 158 2.09 17.48 13.48
N ALA A 159 1.76 18.40 12.55
CA ALA A 159 1.40 18.08 11.16
C ALA A 159 2.50 17.35 10.38
N ILE A 160 3.78 17.64 10.68
CA ILE A 160 4.93 16.98 10.03
C ILE A 160 5.56 15.91 10.93
N TRP A 161 5.35 15.98 12.24
CA TRP A 161 5.89 15.00 13.18
C TRP A 161 5.08 13.70 13.18
N LEU A 162 3.74 13.79 13.21
CA LEU A 162 2.86 12.63 13.29
C LEU A 162 2.96 11.71 12.05
N PRO A 163 3.03 12.20 10.81
CA PRO A 163 3.26 11.31 9.66
C PRO A 163 4.60 10.59 9.73
N GLY A 164 5.65 11.25 10.25
CA GLY A 164 6.94 10.62 10.52
C GLY A 164 6.85 9.54 11.59
N LEU A 165 5.97 9.71 12.60
CA LEU A 165 5.66 8.69 13.59
C LEU A 165 4.95 7.50 12.96
N THR A 166 3.83 7.72 12.26
CA THR A 166 3.07 6.62 11.65
C THR A 166 3.94 5.85 10.65
N PHE A 167 4.73 6.56 9.84
CA PHE A 167 5.67 5.94 8.89
C PHE A 167 6.76 5.12 9.59
N GLY A 168 7.41 5.67 10.61
CA GLY A 168 8.40 4.95 11.38
C GLY A 168 7.84 3.75 12.16
N VAL A 169 6.60 3.85 12.66
CA VAL A 169 5.91 2.76 13.37
C VAL A 169 5.58 1.62 12.42
N ALA A 170 5.10 1.93 11.21
CA ALA A 170 4.82 0.93 10.18
C ALA A 170 6.09 0.21 9.71
N LEU A 171 7.18 0.96 9.46
CA LEU A 171 8.47 0.38 9.09
C LEU A 171 9.04 -0.49 10.21
N LEU A 172 8.99 -0.02 11.46
CA LEU A 172 9.39 -0.84 12.61
C LEU A 172 8.57 -2.12 12.70
N ALA A 173 7.25 -2.04 12.50
CA ALA A 173 6.39 -3.21 12.51
C ALA A 173 6.74 -4.19 11.39
N ALA A 174 7.05 -3.71 10.17
CA ALA A 174 7.53 -4.54 9.07
C ALA A 174 8.87 -5.25 9.40
N ALA A 175 9.82 -4.56 10.03
CA ALA A 175 11.07 -5.16 10.49
C ALA A 175 10.82 -6.25 11.56
N VAL A 176 9.94 -5.97 12.53
CA VAL A 176 9.54 -6.94 13.56
C VAL A 176 8.84 -8.15 12.94
N ALA A 177 7.97 -7.94 11.95
CA ALA A 177 7.29 -9.00 11.22
C ALA A 177 8.30 -9.95 10.55
N LYS A 178 9.28 -9.40 9.82
CA LYS A 178 10.37 -10.17 9.18
C LYS A 178 11.14 -11.03 10.18
N LEU A 179 11.52 -10.44 11.31
CA LEU A 179 12.25 -11.16 12.36
C LEU A 179 11.37 -12.18 13.11
N THR A 180 10.06 -11.94 13.19
CA THR A 180 9.11 -12.86 13.86
C THR A 180 8.77 -14.07 13.00
N PHE A 181 8.61 -13.88 11.68
CA PHE A 181 8.24 -14.96 10.76
C PHE A 181 9.44 -15.68 10.16
N GLY A 182 10.43 -14.92 9.65
CA GLY A 182 11.64 -15.48 9.08
C GLY A 182 12.73 -15.78 10.10
N GLY A 183 12.62 -15.29 11.34
CA GLY A 183 13.69 -15.39 12.33
C GLY A 183 14.93 -14.60 11.91
N LEU A 184 16.08 -14.91 12.53
CA LEU A 184 17.37 -14.35 12.12
C LEU A 184 17.77 -14.77 10.69
N ARG A 185 17.24 -15.90 10.21
CA ARG A 185 17.47 -16.40 8.84
C ARG A 185 17.03 -15.42 7.78
N TRP A 186 16.01 -14.58 8.06
CA TRP A 186 15.59 -13.52 7.14
C TRP A 186 16.77 -12.63 6.72
N VAL A 187 17.66 -12.35 7.68
CA VAL A 187 18.89 -11.60 7.47
C VAL A 187 20.03 -12.51 7.04
N THR A 188 20.34 -13.57 7.82
CA THR A 188 21.56 -14.36 7.63
C THR A 188 21.58 -15.21 6.37
N GLU A 189 20.42 -15.49 5.75
CA GLU A 189 20.32 -16.25 4.50
C GLU A 189 19.88 -15.40 3.30
N GLY A 190 19.75 -14.08 3.52
CA GLY A 190 19.40 -13.12 2.48
C GLY A 190 18.01 -13.32 1.91
N ALA A 191 16.98 -13.45 2.77
CA ALA A 191 15.60 -13.76 2.35
C ALA A 191 15.03 -12.80 1.29
N VAL A 192 15.54 -11.57 1.19
CA VAL A 192 15.16 -10.61 0.16
C VAL A 192 15.33 -11.16 -1.25
N LYS A 193 16.27 -12.10 -1.49
CA LYS A 193 16.47 -12.74 -2.80
C LYS A 193 15.22 -13.45 -3.31
N TYR A 194 14.47 -14.08 -2.42
CA TYR A 194 13.24 -14.77 -2.80
C TYR A 194 12.22 -13.77 -3.30
N HIS A 195 12.03 -12.68 -2.56
CA HIS A 195 11.09 -11.62 -2.91
C HIS A 195 11.46 -10.89 -4.21
N PHE A 196 12.77 -10.70 -4.48
CA PHE A 196 13.25 -10.19 -5.77
C PHE A 196 12.91 -11.10 -6.94
N VAL A 197 12.98 -12.42 -6.76
CA VAL A 197 12.57 -13.38 -7.79
C VAL A 197 11.04 -13.39 -7.94
N GLU A 198 10.28 -13.30 -6.84
CA GLU A 198 8.81 -13.27 -6.89
C GLU A 198 8.25 -12.06 -7.64
N ASP A 199 8.87 -10.89 -7.46
CA ASP A 199 8.41 -9.62 -8.04
C ASP A 199 9.18 -9.20 -9.30
N ALA A 200 10.01 -10.09 -9.85
CA ALA A 200 10.90 -9.79 -10.96
C ALA A 200 10.17 -9.30 -12.23
N SER A 201 8.94 -9.77 -12.47
CA SER A 201 8.12 -9.35 -13.61
C SER A 201 7.63 -7.90 -13.50
N ASN A 202 7.56 -7.36 -12.28
CA ASN A 202 7.16 -5.97 -12.03
C ASN A 202 8.36 -5.03 -12.00
N ALA A 203 9.56 -5.55 -11.70
CA ALA A 203 10.76 -4.74 -11.55
C ALA A 203 11.20 -4.10 -12.88
N PRO A 204 11.53 -2.79 -12.89
CA PRO A 204 11.99 -2.10 -14.10
C PRO A 204 13.39 -2.53 -14.54
N TYR A 205 14.16 -3.18 -13.65
CA TYR A 205 15.54 -3.57 -13.88
C TYR A 205 15.82 -4.97 -13.32
N THR A 206 16.82 -5.65 -13.88
CA THR A 206 17.25 -6.99 -13.43
C THR A 206 18.19 -6.97 -12.22
N LEU A 207 18.38 -5.80 -11.57
CA LEU A 207 19.31 -5.68 -10.45
C LEU A 207 18.88 -6.55 -9.25
N GLY A 208 17.57 -6.70 -9.02
CA GLY A 208 17.04 -7.61 -8.00
C GLY A 208 17.44 -9.07 -8.26
N LEU A 209 17.39 -9.50 -9.52
CA LEU A 209 17.80 -10.84 -9.91
C LEU A 209 19.31 -11.04 -9.76
N TRP A 210 20.12 -10.02 -10.06
CA TRP A 210 21.56 -10.06 -9.77
C TRP A 210 21.83 -10.20 -8.27
N VAL A 211 21.14 -9.42 -7.42
CA VAL A 211 21.28 -9.58 -5.96
C VAL A 211 20.84 -10.98 -5.54
N ALA A 212 19.77 -11.51 -6.13
CA ALA A 212 19.25 -12.81 -5.78
C ALA A 212 20.23 -13.95 -6.07
N SER A 213 21.08 -13.82 -7.10
CA SER A 213 22.12 -14.78 -7.44
C SER A 213 23.43 -14.62 -6.64
N HIS A 214 23.54 -13.60 -5.78
CA HIS A 214 24.74 -13.32 -4.99
C HIS A 214 24.43 -13.33 -3.49
N GLU A 215 24.79 -14.42 -2.81
CA GLU A 215 24.45 -14.65 -1.40
C GLU A 215 24.86 -13.48 -0.48
N THR A 216 26.11 -12.99 -0.58
CA THR A 216 26.58 -11.86 0.25
C THR A 216 25.80 -10.57 -0.01
N ALA A 217 25.43 -10.31 -1.27
CA ALA A 217 24.63 -9.13 -1.61
C ALA A 217 23.22 -9.26 -1.05
N ALA A 218 22.61 -10.45 -1.15
CA ALA A 218 21.30 -10.73 -0.59
C ALA A 218 21.29 -10.58 0.95
N ILE A 219 22.30 -11.10 1.65
CA ILE A 219 22.45 -10.94 3.11
C ILE A 219 22.61 -9.46 3.48
N ALA A 220 23.49 -8.73 2.78
CA ALA A 220 23.71 -7.31 3.03
C ALA A 220 22.43 -6.48 2.80
N MET A 221 21.68 -6.78 1.74
CA MET A 221 20.41 -6.13 1.43
C MET A 221 19.31 -6.48 2.43
N SER A 222 19.21 -7.74 2.87
CA SER A 222 18.32 -8.12 3.96
C SER A 222 18.67 -7.39 5.27
N PHE A 223 19.95 -7.34 5.65
CA PHE A 223 20.37 -6.58 6.82
C PHE A 223 20.01 -5.10 6.68
N GLY A 224 20.31 -4.50 5.53
CA GLY A 224 19.99 -3.11 5.22
C GLY A 224 18.50 -2.83 5.32
N ALA A 225 17.64 -3.69 4.76
CA ALA A 225 16.19 -3.56 4.85
C ALA A 225 15.70 -3.57 6.30
N VAL A 226 16.06 -4.59 7.09
CA VAL A 226 15.64 -4.70 8.51
C VAL A 226 16.18 -3.54 9.35
N ALA A 227 17.44 -3.15 9.13
CA ALA A 227 18.07 -2.06 9.88
C ALA A 227 17.42 -0.70 9.54
N LEU A 228 17.22 -0.40 8.25
CA LEU A 228 16.57 0.84 7.83
C LEU A 228 15.13 0.90 8.33
N GLU A 229 14.35 -0.17 8.12
CA GLU A 229 12.97 -0.25 8.57
C GLU A 229 12.85 -0.11 10.10
N GLY A 230 13.64 -0.89 10.85
CA GLY A 230 13.61 -0.93 12.31
C GLY A 230 14.12 0.36 12.98
N LEU A 231 15.14 1.00 12.40
CA LEU A 231 15.68 2.25 12.95
C LEU A 231 14.92 3.48 12.48
N PHE A 232 14.05 3.39 11.46
CA PHE A 232 13.35 4.55 10.90
C PHE A 232 12.54 5.30 11.95
N ILE A 233 11.97 4.60 12.95
CA ILE A 233 11.24 5.21 14.06
C ILE A 233 12.03 6.28 14.82
N LEU A 234 13.37 6.22 14.81
CA LEU A 234 14.22 7.21 15.48
C LEU A 234 14.10 8.61 14.85
N ASN A 235 13.50 8.75 13.66
CA ASN A 235 13.22 10.03 13.02
C ASN A 235 12.43 10.99 13.94
N VAL A 236 11.52 10.46 14.77
CA VAL A 236 10.65 11.26 15.64
C VAL A 236 11.33 11.74 16.91
N LEU A 237 12.55 11.25 17.18
CA LEU A 237 13.26 11.51 18.43
C LEU A 237 14.04 12.82 18.43
N ARG A 238 14.28 13.48 17.28
CA ARG A 238 14.96 14.78 17.28
C ARG A 238 14.24 15.75 16.34
N PRO A 239 13.93 16.97 16.79
CA PRO A 239 13.27 17.99 15.95
C PRO A 239 14.21 18.64 14.94
N SER A 240 15.50 18.25 14.93
CA SER A 240 16.53 18.86 14.08
C SER A 240 16.20 18.67 12.59
N PRO A 241 16.24 19.74 11.76
CA PRO A 241 16.05 19.65 10.31
C PRO A 241 17.03 18.68 9.65
N LEU A 242 18.31 18.70 10.04
CA LEU A 242 19.32 17.80 9.48
C LEU A 242 19.03 16.34 9.82
N TRP A 243 18.58 16.06 11.04
CA TRP A 243 18.18 14.71 11.45
C TRP A 243 17.00 14.22 10.61
N ARG A 244 15.97 15.06 10.45
CA ARG A 244 14.80 14.74 9.63
C ARG A 244 15.18 14.53 8.17
N ALA A 245 16.05 15.37 7.61
CA ALA A 245 16.54 15.22 6.24
C ALA A 245 17.30 13.90 6.06
N ALA A 246 18.13 13.48 7.03
CA ALA A 246 18.83 12.20 6.96
C ALA A 246 17.86 11.00 6.91
N PHE A 247 16.81 11.01 7.74
CA PHE A 247 15.75 10.00 7.67
C PHE A 247 14.88 10.12 6.41
N GLY A 248 14.63 11.33 5.92
CA GLY A 248 13.96 11.54 4.64
C GLY A 248 14.73 10.89 3.50
N THR A 249 16.05 11.13 3.44
CA THR A 249 16.94 10.53 2.45
C THR A 249 16.99 9.00 2.57
N SER A 250 17.05 8.45 3.78
CA SER A 250 17.02 6.99 3.96
C SER A 250 15.66 6.40 3.56
N GLY A 251 14.56 7.11 3.80
CA GLY A 251 13.22 6.72 3.36
C GLY A 251 13.08 6.75 1.84
N ILE A 252 13.62 7.79 1.19
CA ILE A 252 13.71 7.86 -0.29
C ILE A 252 14.54 6.68 -0.80
N ALA A 253 15.71 6.41 -0.23
CA ALA A 253 16.56 5.30 -0.65
C ALA A 253 15.84 3.95 -0.52
N LEU A 254 15.06 3.75 0.55
CA LEU A 254 14.25 2.55 0.75
C LEU A 254 13.15 2.42 -0.32
N LEU A 255 12.37 3.47 -0.58
CA LEU A 255 11.28 3.43 -1.58
C LEU A 255 11.81 3.32 -3.02
N VAL A 256 12.94 3.98 -3.33
CA VAL A 256 13.66 3.77 -4.60
C VAL A 256 14.13 2.32 -4.69
N GLY A 257 14.64 1.75 -3.59
CA GLY A 257 14.98 0.33 -3.53
C GLY A 257 13.78 -0.56 -3.87
N PHE A 258 12.62 -0.34 -3.24
CA PHE A 258 11.40 -1.11 -3.56
C PHE A 258 11.02 -0.99 -5.04
N TYR A 259 11.10 0.21 -5.63
CA TYR A 259 10.85 0.38 -7.06
C TYR A 259 11.88 -0.35 -7.93
N VAL A 260 13.18 -0.16 -7.67
CA VAL A 260 14.27 -0.72 -8.50
C VAL A 260 14.32 -2.24 -8.42
N PHE A 261 14.10 -2.81 -7.24
CA PHE A 261 14.27 -4.24 -7.00
C PHE A 261 12.96 -5.06 -7.08
N HIS A 262 11.80 -4.46 -6.78
CA HIS A 262 10.50 -5.15 -6.83
C HIS A 262 9.50 -4.54 -7.82
N GLY A 263 9.79 -3.37 -8.42
CA GLY A 263 8.81 -2.65 -9.23
C GLY A 263 7.65 -2.05 -8.42
N LEU A 264 7.79 -1.97 -7.10
CA LEU A 264 6.71 -1.50 -6.23
C LEU A 264 6.75 0.02 -6.10
N ILE A 265 5.65 0.65 -6.50
CA ILE A 265 5.39 2.06 -6.24
C ILE A 265 4.20 2.14 -5.29
N TRP A 266 4.40 2.77 -4.12
CA TRP A 266 3.35 3.02 -3.14
C TRP A 266 3.15 4.52 -2.98
N PRO A 267 2.28 5.15 -3.80
CA PRO A 267 2.13 6.60 -3.82
C PRO A 267 1.83 7.21 -2.45
N GLY A 268 1.05 6.50 -1.63
CA GLY A 268 0.77 6.92 -0.25
C GLY A 268 2.01 7.00 0.65
N TRP A 269 2.97 6.08 0.48
CA TRP A 269 4.22 6.08 1.24
C TRP A 269 5.16 7.20 0.77
N TRP A 270 5.24 7.43 -0.55
CA TRP A 270 6.00 8.55 -1.12
C TRP A 270 5.48 9.90 -0.63
N LEU A 271 4.17 10.07 -0.56
CA LEU A 271 3.54 11.29 -0.04
C LEU A 271 3.95 11.56 1.41
N LEU A 272 4.04 10.53 2.26
CA LEU A 272 4.48 10.69 3.65
C LEU A 272 5.91 11.22 3.76
N LEU A 273 6.77 11.03 2.75
CA LEU A 273 8.14 11.57 2.76
C LEU A 273 8.20 13.10 2.69
N LEU A 274 7.11 13.77 2.25
CA LEU A 274 7.04 15.24 2.22
C LEU A 274 7.30 15.86 3.60
N VAL A 275 7.00 15.15 4.69
CA VAL A 275 7.20 15.69 6.04
C VAL A 275 8.66 15.89 6.43
N PHE A 276 9.60 15.25 5.71
CA PHE A 276 11.03 15.35 5.98
C PHE A 276 11.72 16.53 5.28
N LEU A 277 10.99 17.27 4.44
CA LEU A 277 11.47 18.54 3.90
C LEU A 277 11.74 19.55 5.03
N PRO A 278 12.66 20.51 4.83
CA PRO A 278 13.08 21.46 5.86
C PRO A 278 12.04 22.58 6.07
N TRP A 279 10.81 22.22 6.43
CA TRP A 279 9.67 23.13 6.57
C TRP A 279 9.94 24.30 7.50
N GLN A 280 10.75 24.10 8.56
CA GLN A 280 11.15 25.17 9.48
C GLN A 280 11.95 26.29 8.81
N SER A 281 12.58 26.02 7.67
CA SER A 281 13.39 26.98 6.90
C SER A 281 12.57 27.75 5.86
N TRP A 282 11.32 27.36 5.62
CA TRP A 282 10.46 28.01 4.61
C TRP A 282 9.50 28.98 5.31
N GLY A 283 9.60 30.28 5.03
CA GLY A 283 8.71 31.29 5.62
C GLY A 283 9.28 32.02 6.84
N GLN A 284 8.43 32.78 7.54
CA GLN A 284 8.89 33.58 8.68
C GLN A 284 9.22 32.66 9.87
N PRO A 285 10.39 32.86 10.50
CA PRO A 285 10.80 32.06 11.64
C PRO A 285 9.76 32.18 12.77
N ALA A 286 9.57 31.08 13.49
CA ALA A 286 8.80 31.08 14.72
C ALA A 286 9.31 32.18 15.67
N SER A 287 8.39 32.97 16.26
CA SER A 287 8.76 33.95 17.27
C SER A 287 9.53 33.25 18.40
N PRO A 288 10.62 33.84 18.95
CA PRO A 288 11.40 33.22 20.03
C PRO A 288 10.56 32.93 21.29
N ALA A 289 9.42 33.61 21.48
CA ALA A 289 8.45 33.28 22.53
C ALA A 289 7.87 31.85 22.40
N TRP A 290 7.83 31.29 21.19
CA TRP A 290 7.32 29.95 20.89
C TRP A 290 8.32 28.83 21.21
N ASN A 291 9.56 29.17 21.59
CA ASN A 291 10.58 28.19 21.99
C ASN A 291 10.38 27.62 23.40
N ARG A 292 9.50 28.23 24.22
CA ARG A 292 9.07 27.59 25.47
C ARG A 292 8.03 26.53 25.13
N ALA A 293 8.45 25.29 24.88
CA ALA A 293 7.54 24.19 24.56
C ALA A 293 6.56 23.96 25.73
N PRO A 294 5.29 24.42 25.65
CA PRO A 294 4.34 24.12 26.69
C PRO A 294 4.01 22.63 26.61
N ALA A 295 3.36 22.10 27.65
CA ALA A 295 2.82 20.75 27.56
C ALA A 295 1.83 20.69 26.39
N LEU A 296 1.96 19.67 25.53
CA LEU A 296 0.98 19.43 24.47
C LEU A 296 -0.41 19.22 25.09
N PRO A 297 -1.47 19.76 24.45
CA PRO A 297 -2.84 19.41 24.82
C PRO A 297 -3.06 17.89 24.81
N TRP A 298 -3.88 17.38 25.72
CA TRP A 298 -4.07 15.94 25.94
C TRP A 298 -4.48 15.18 24.66
N ARG A 299 -5.26 15.80 23.77
CA ARG A 299 -5.69 15.23 22.48
C ARG A 299 -4.53 14.71 21.62
N TYR A 300 -3.40 15.40 21.61
CA TYR A 300 -2.21 14.97 20.86
C TYR A 300 -1.59 13.73 21.51
N GLY A 301 -1.52 13.71 22.84
CA GLY A 301 -1.07 12.54 23.59
C GLY A 301 -1.96 11.31 23.35
N THR A 302 -3.28 11.50 23.28
CA THR A 302 -4.24 10.43 22.96
C THR A 302 -4.01 9.86 21.56
N VAL A 303 -3.85 10.70 20.53
CA VAL A 303 -3.57 10.23 19.17
C VAL A 303 -2.28 9.42 19.11
N ILE A 304 -1.20 9.90 19.75
CA ILE A 304 0.07 9.17 19.82
C ILE A 304 -0.11 7.82 20.51
N ALA A 305 -0.77 7.81 21.67
CA ALA A 305 -1.02 6.58 22.41
C ALA A 305 -1.85 5.59 21.59
N LEU A 306 -2.89 6.05 20.90
CA LEU A 306 -3.71 5.21 20.03
C LEU A 306 -2.89 4.56 18.92
N VAL A 307 -2.07 5.33 18.19
CA VAL A 307 -1.21 4.79 17.13
C VAL A 307 -0.26 3.71 17.68
N LEU A 308 0.44 4.02 18.78
CA LEU A 308 1.42 3.10 19.36
C LEU A 308 0.76 1.84 19.95
N CYS A 309 -0.31 2.00 20.74
CA CYS A 309 -1.03 0.88 21.33
C CYS A 309 -1.71 0.01 20.27
N ALA A 310 -2.29 0.61 19.23
CA ALA A 310 -2.88 -0.12 18.12
C ALA A 310 -1.81 -0.95 17.39
N GLN A 311 -0.65 -0.36 17.06
CA GLN A 311 0.41 -1.13 16.38
C GLN A 311 0.98 -2.24 17.26
N VAL A 312 1.23 -1.99 18.55
CA VAL A 312 1.68 -3.04 19.49
C VAL A 312 0.65 -4.17 19.54
N TYR A 313 -0.62 -3.85 19.68
CA TYR A 313 -1.69 -4.85 19.65
C TYR A 313 -1.68 -5.62 18.33
N ALA A 314 -1.63 -4.95 17.17
CA ALA A 314 -1.57 -5.59 15.85
C ALA A 314 -0.39 -6.56 15.75
N SER A 315 0.82 -6.09 16.04
CA SER A 315 2.06 -6.88 15.93
C SER A 315 2.11 -8.07 16.89
N THR A 316 1.63 -7.91 18.13
CA THR A 316 1.60 -9.00 19.12
C THR A 316 0.55 -10.06 18.82
N THR A 317 -0.63 -9.65 18.36
CA THR A 317 -1.76 -10.55 18.05
C THR A 317 -1.77 -11.03 16.61
N ARG A 318 -0.84 -10.52 15.77
CA ARG A 318 -0.80 -10.74 14.32
C ARG A 318 -2.13 -10.41 13.64
N THR A 319 -2.76 -9.33 14.10
CA THR A 319 -4.09 -8.91 13.63
C THR A 319 -3.98 -8.10 12.34
N GLU A 320 -4.77 -8.49 11.34
CA GLU A 320 -4.99 -7.75 10.09
C GLU A 320 -6.45 -7.29 10.04
N ILE A 321 -6.67 -5.97 10.13
CA ILE A 321 -7.94 -5.28 9.90
C ILE A 321 -7.65 -4.13 8.94
N GLU A 322 -7.39 -4.50 7.68
CA GLU A 322 -7.08 -3.51 6.64
C GLU A 322 -8.28 -2.57 6.40
N PRO A 323 -8.03 -1.27 6.14
CA PRO A 323 -6.72 -0.61 6.08
C PRO A 323 -6.22 -0.05 7.44
N LEU A 324 -6.97 -0.22 8.52
CA LEU A 324 -6.78 0.52 9.78
C LEU A 324 -5.73 -0.11 10.71
N LEU A 325 -5.55 -1.42 10.64
CA LEU A 325 -4.67 -2.16 11.53
C LEU A 325 -3.99 -3.26 10.74
N THR A 326 -2.66 -3.30 10.77
CA THR A 326 -1.88 -4.34 10.12
C THR A 326 -0.64 -4.59 10.97
N TRP A 327 -0.19 -5.84 11.03
CA TRP A 327 1.10 -6.17 11.63
C TRP A 327 2.23 -6.16 10.60
N PHE A 328 1.93 -5.77 9.36
CA PHE A 328 2.83 -5.65 8.22
C PHE A 328 3.55 -6.96 7.83
N PRO A 329 2.81 -8.06 7.54
CA PRO A 329 3.36 -9.35 7.06
C PRO A 329 4.11 -9.30 5.74
N MET A 330 3.99 -8.21 4.99
CA MET A 330 4.49 -8.14 3.62
C MET A 330 5.97 -8.49 3.58
N TYR A 331 6.31 -9.51 2.77
CA TYR A 331 7.68 -9.99 2.61
C TYR A 331 8.35 -10.47 3.92
N ALA A 332 7.56 -10.79 4.95
CA ALA A 332 8.07 -11.23 6.25
C ALA A 332 8.49 -12.72 6.28
N HIS A 333 8.02 -13.51 5.32
CA HIS A 333 8.35 -14.92 5.23
C HIS A 333 9.72 -15.14 4.55
N THR A 334 10.28 -16.32 4.74
CA THR A 334 11.52 -16.79 4.11
C THR A 334 11.39 -18.26 3.73
N TRP A 335 12.29 -18.74 2.90
CA TRP A 335 12.38 -20.12 2.46
C TRP A 335 13.56 -20.82 3.13
N ARG A 336 13.49 -22.16 3.21
CA ARG A 336 14.56 -22.94 3.85
C ARG A 336 15.80 -23.05 2.98
N SER A 337 15.59 -23.03 1.67
CA SER A 337 16.61 -23.10 0.62
C SER A 337 16.00 -22.63 -0.70
N THR A 338 16.85 -22.43 -1.71
CA THR A 338 16.47 -22.14 -3.11
C THR A 338 15.59 -23.25 -3.70
N GLU A 339 15.89 -24.51 -3.42
CA GLU A 339 15.10 -25.65 -3.90
C GLU A 339 13.70 -25.66 -3.28
N SER A 340 13.58 -25.29 -1.99
CA SER A 340 12.27 -25.20 -1.34
C SER A 340 11.42 -24.07 -1.90
N PHE A 341 12.05 -22.97 -2.32
CA PHE A 341 11.39 -21.86 -3.00
C PHE A 341 10.91 -22.31 -4.39
N ASP A 342 11.80 -22.89 -5.19
CA ASP A 342 11.49 -23.31 -6.56
C ASP A 342 10.37 -24.37 -6.59
N SER A 343 10.39 -25.32 -5.64
CA SER A 343 9.34 -26.32 -5.48
C SER A 343 7.99 -25.70 -5.12
N ALA A 344 7.96 -24.72 -4.22
CA ALA A 344 6.72 -24.08 -3.80
C ALA A 344 6.18 -23.06 -4.83
N ARG A 345 7.05 -22.54 -5.70
CA ARG A 345 6.71 -21.57 -6.74
C ARG A 345 6.53 -22.17 -8.12
N GLU A 346 6.68 -23.48 -8.27
CA GLU A 346 6.55 -24.20 -9.54
C GLU A 346 5.28 -23.79 -10.32
N GLN A 347 4.13 -23.70 -9.64
CA GLN A 347 2.88 -23.28 -10.27
C GLN A 347 2.85 -21.79 -10.64
N ARG A 348 3.47 -20.91 -9.86
CA ARG A 348 3.49 -19.45 -10.12
C ARG A 348 4.51 -19.03 -11.17
N LEU A 349 5.54 -19.84 -11.40
CA LEU A 349 6.53 -19.65 -12.46
C LEU A 349 6.12 -20.31 -13.79
N SER A 350 4.90 -20.88 -13.82
CA SER A 350 4.32 -21.44 -15.02
C SER A 350 3.47 -20.39 -15.74
N LYS A 351 3.75 -20.17 -17.02
CA LYS A 351 2.86 -19.47 -17.93
C LYS A 351 1.96 -20.50 -18.59
N PHE A 352 0.66 -20.25 -18.59
CA PHE A 352 -0.30 -21.12 -19.24
C PHE A 352 -0.74 -20.51 -20.56
N SER A 353 -1.00 -21.35 -21.56
CA SER A 353 -1.70 -20.93 -22.77
C SER A 353 -2.83 -21.90 -23.06
N PHE A 354 -3.89 -21.38 -23.66
CA PHE A 354 -5.12 -22.13 -23.90
C PHE A 354 -5.31 -22.30 -25.39
N ARG A 355 -5.46 -23.54 -25.85
CA ARG A 355 -5.70 -23.85 -27.26
C ARG A 355 -7.02 -24.58 -27.44
N ALA A 356 -7.88 -24.05 -28.32
CA ALA A 356 -9.15 -24.64 -28.70
C ALA A 356 -9.13 -24.92 -30.21
N ASN A 357 -9.27 -26.18 -30.63
CA ASN A 357 -9.14 -26.60 -32.03
C ASN A 357 -7.83 -26.10 -32.69
N GLY A 358 -6.72 -26.14 -31.95
CA GLY A 358 -5.41 -25.67 -32.42
C GLY A 358 -5.25 -24.14 -32.50
N LYS A 359 -6.26 -23.35 -32.13
CA LYS A 359 -6.16 -21.89 -32.05
C LYS A 359 -5.84 -21.44 -30.63
N ASP A 360 -4.89 -20.54 -30.48
CA ASP A 360 -4.61 -19.87 -29.21
C ASP A 360 -5.78 -18.95 -28.83
N ILE A 361 -6.38 -19.22 -27.67
CA ILE A 361 -7.48 -18.46 -27.07
C ILE A 361 -7.06 -17.81 -25.74
N THR A 362 -5.76 -17.71 -25.46
CA THR A 362 -5.23 -17.25 -24.17
C THR A 362 -5.71 -15.85 -23.81
N GLN A 363 -5.53 -14.88 -24.72
CA GLN A 363 -6.00 -13.50 -24.51
C GLN A 363 -7.52 -13.45 -24.25
N TRP A 364 -8.29 -14.28 -24.95
CA TRP A 364 -9.73 -14.33 -24.77
C TRP A 364 -10.13 -14.87 -23.39
N VAL A 365 -9.42 -15.87 -22.86
CA VAL A 365 -9.63 -16.37 -21.49
C VAL A 365 -9.26 -15.31 -20.43
N GLU A 366 -8.20 -14.54 -20.66
CA GLU A 366 -7.79 -13.43 -19.81
C GLU A 366 -8.82 -12.30 -19.78
N ASP A 367 -9.30 -11.88 -20.96
CA ASP A 367 -10.29 -10.81 -21.11
C ASP A 367 -11.62 -11.14 -20.42
N GLU A 368 -12.00 -12.42 -20.40
CA GLU A 368 -13.22 -12.91 -19.74
C GLU A 368 -13.00 -13.23 -18.24
N GLY A 369 -11.79 -13.02 -17.71
CA GLY A 369 -11.49 -13.20 -16.28
C GLY A 369 -11.58 -14.65 -15.78
N ALA A 370 -11.41 -15.63 -16.67
CA ALA A 370 -11.60 -17.05 -16.36
C ALA A 370 -10.29 -17.84 -16.18
N TRP A 371 -9.14 -17.15 -16.18
CA TRP A 371 -7.80 -17.74 -16.10
C TRP A 371 -7.66 -18.76 -14.96
N ASP A 372 -7.93 -18.35 -13.71
CA ASP A 372 -7.74 -19.19 -12.53
C ASP A 372 -8.66 -20.43 -12.56
N ALA A 373 -9.88 -20.26 -13.06
CA ALA A 373 -10.83 -21.36 -13.17
C ALA A 373 -10.40 -22.38 -14.22
N MET A 374 -9.81 -21.92 -15.34
CA MET A 374 -9.26 -22.79 -16.37
C MET A 374 -8.03 -23.56 -15.87
N VAL A 375 -7.06 -22.89 -15.23
CA VAL A 375 -5.88 -23.57 -14.67
C VAL A 375 -6.28 -24.60 -13.62
N ALA A 376 -7.24 -24.28 -12.75
CA ALA A 376 -7.78 -25.22 -11.77
C ALA A 376 -8.45 -26.42 -12.46
N ALA A 377 -9.32 -26.19 -13.44
CA ALA A 377 -10.02 -27.27 -14.16
C ALA A 377 -9.08 -28.21 -14.94
N ALA A 378 -7.89 -27.73 -15.32
CA ALA A 378 -6.87 -28.58 -15.92
C ALA A 378 -6.09 -29.43 -14.90
N SER A 379 -6.13 -29.07 -13.62
CA SER A 379 -5.33 -29.69 -12.56
C SER A 379 -6.10 -30.69 -11.69
N VAL A 380 -7.42 -30.55 -11.60
CA VAL A 380 -8.26 -31.33 -10.67
C VAL A 380 -9.55 -31.81 -11.35
N GLU A 381 -10.19 -32.81 -10.75
CA GLU A 381 -11.50 -33.29 -11.21
C GLU A 381 -12.60 -32.25 -11.01
N PRO A 382 -13.65 -32.21 -11.85
CA PRO A 382 -14.73 -31.21 -11.75
C PRO A 382 -15.42 -31.13 -10.37
N SER A 383 -15.45 -32.24 -9.63
CA SER A 383 -16.03 -32.31 -8.27
C SER A 383 -15.21 -31.60 -7.20
N GLU A 384 -13.94 -31.27 -7.49
CA GLU A 384 -13.03 -30.59 -6.57
C GLU A 384 -12.98 -29.07 -6.79
N LEU A 385 -13.61 -28.58 -7.85
CA LEU A 385 -13.67 -27.15 -8.16
C LEU A 385 -14.62 -26.42 -7.21
N ALA A 386 -14.23 -25.21 -6.81
CA ALA A 386 -15.10 -24.33 -6.05
C ALA A 386 -16.30 -23.87 -6.91
N ASP A 387 -17.44 -23.59 -6.28
CA ASP A 387 -18.65 -23.10 -6.95
C ASP A 387 -18.40 -21.83 -7.79
N THR A 388 -17.50 -20.97 -7.32
CA THR A 388 -17.08 -19.75 -8.04
C THR A 388 -16.33 -20.10 -9.33
N GLN A 389 -15.41 -21.07 -9.29
CA GLN A 389 -14.68 -21.54 -10.47
C GLN A 389 -15.62 -22.20 -11.48
N ILE A 390 -16.56 -23.03 -11.00
CA ILE A 390 -17.60 -23.64 -11.84
C ILE A 390 -18.45 -22.56 -12.52
N SER A 391 -18.82 -21.52 -11.78
CA SER A 391 -19.60 -20.40 -12.33
C SER A 391 -18.81 -19.63 -13.40
N SER A 392 -17.52 -19.37 -13.18
CA SER A 392 -16.63 -18.75 -14.18
C SER A 392 -16.50 -19.62 -15.44
N LEU A 393 -16.38 -20.94 -15.30
CA LEU A 393 -16.30 -21.86 -16.45
C LEU A 393 -17.60 -21.90 -17.25
N ARG A 394 -18.76 -21.88 -16.59
CA ARG A 394 -20.08 -21.78 -17.25
C ARG A 394 -20.26 -20.47 -17.99
N PHE A 395 -19.83 -19.38 -17.37
CA PHE A 395 -19.82 -18.06 -17.99
C PHE A 395 -18.94 -18.07 -19.25
N LEU A 396 -17.70 -18.56 -19.12
CA LEU A 396 -16.74 -18.68 -20.22
C LEU A 396 -17.30 -19.52 -21.36
N LYS A 397 -17.91 -20.68 -21.05
CA LYS A 397 -18.59 -21.54 -22.04
C LYS A 397 -19.66 -20.76 -22.81
N SER A 398 -20.56 -20.09 -22.09
CA SER A 398 -21.66 -19.33 -22.70
C SER A 398 -21.14 -18.22 -23.60
N ARG A 399 -20.07 -17.54 -23.19
CA ARG A 399 -19.39 -16.50 -23.98
C ARG A 399 -18.70 -17.07 -25.22
N TYR A 400 -18.10 -18.25 -25.11
CA TYR A 400 -17.50 -18.94 -26.26
C TYR A 400 -18.55 -19.27 -27.31
N GLU A 401 -19.64 -19.93 -26.90
CA GLU A 401 -20.72 -20.36 -27.79
C GLU A 401 -21.36 -19.15 -28.49
N ALA A 402 -21.53 -18.04 -27.77
CA ALA A 402 -22.04 -16.79 -28.33
C ALA A 402 -21.07 -16.13 -29.32
N SER A 403 -19.75 -16.20 -29.08
CA SER A 403 -18.75 -15.50 -29.89
C SER A 403 -18.32 -16.29 -31.13
N PHE A 404 -18.26 -17.61 -31.03
CA PHE A 404 -17.68 -18.46 -32.07
C PHE A 404 -18.70 -19.38 -32.75
N GLY A 405 -19.88 -19.59 -32.15
CA GLY A 405 -20.93 -20.47 -32.68
C GLY A 405 -20.58 -21.96 -32.54
N GLY A 406 -21.54 -22.75 -32.05
CA GLY A 406 -21.41 -24.20 -31.94
C GLY A 406 -20.94 -24.69 -30.56
N ARG A 407 -20.71 -26.00 -30.45
CA ARG A 407 -20.32 -26.67 -29.19
C ARG A 407 -18.87 -26.33 -28.83
N VAL A 408 -18.62 -25.98 -27.58
CA VAL A 408 -17.26 -25.68 -27.09
C VAL A 408 -16.35 -26.92 -27.28
N PRO A 409 -15.23 -26.81 -28.00
CA PRO A 409 -14.29 -27.90 -28.15
C PRO A 409 -13.55 -28.18 -26.84
N ASP A 410 -12.85 -29.30 -26.79
CA ASP A 410 -11.89 -29.57 -25.73
C ASP A 410 -10.79 -28.49 -25.79
N VAL A 411 -10.48 -27.90 -24.63
CA VAL A 411 -9.46 -26.86 -24.51
C VAL A 411 -8.19 -27.48 -23.93
N GLU A 412 -7.14 -27.49 -24.74
CA GLU A 412 -5.81 -27.86 -24.30
C GLU A 412 -5.23 -26.73 -23.46
N VAL A 413 -4.80 -27.07 -22.25
CA VAL A 413 -4.02 -26.18 -21.42
C VAL A 413 -2.56 -26.57 -21.60
N ARG A 414 -1.79 -25.65 -22.16
CA ARG A 414 -0.36 -25.76 -22.38
C ARG A 414 0.38 -24.98 -21.31
N ARG A 415 1.58 -25.43 -20.94
CA ARG A 415 2.39 -24.84 -19.89
C ARG A 415 3.80 -24.58 -20.40
N ASP A 416 4.25 -23.35 -20.22
CA ASP A 416 5.65 -22.96 -20.27
C ASP A 416 6.14 -22.81 -18.84
N ARG A 417 7.16 -23.57 -18.46
CA ARG A 417 7.74 -23.50 -17.11
C ARG A 417 9.07 -22.78 -17.17
N GLU A 418 9.16 -21.70 -16.41
CA GLU A 418 10.43 -21.04 -16.13
C GLU A 418 10.94 -21.50 -14.75
N ALA A 419 12.26 -21.61 -14.60
CA ALA A 419 12.92 -21.71 -13.31
C ALA A 419 13.94 -20.60 -13.18
N PHE A 420 14.14 -20.11 -11.97
CA PHE A 420 15.18 -19.13 -11.72
C PHE A 420 16.52 -19.84 -11.55
N ASP A 421 17.48 -19.56 -12.43
CA ASP A 421 18.85 -20.00 -12.27
C ASP A 421 19.55 -19.10 -11.25
N TRP A 422 19.64 -19.58 -10.01
CA TRP A 422 20.30 -18.92 -8.88
C TRP A 422 21.79 -18.65 -9.09
N THR A 423 22.43 -19.24 -10.10
CA THR A 423 23.84 -18.99 -10.44
C THR A 423 23.97 -17.82 -11.41
N SER A 424 23.18 -17.82 -12.49
CA SER A 424 23.27 -16.79 -13.52
C SER A 424 22.41 -15.55 -13.25
N GLY A 425 21.45 -15.65 -12.32
CA GLY A 425 20.52 -14.57 -11.99
C GLY A 425 19.50 -14.32 -13.10
N ARG A 426 19.06 -15.38 -13.79
CA ARG A 426 18.14 -15.30 -14.93
C ARG A 426 17.09 -16.39 -14.86
N PHE A 427 15.92 -16.12 -15.42
CA PHE A 427 14.94 -17.17 -15.69
C PHE A 427 15.39 -18.00 -16.89
N VAL A 428 15.38 -19.31 -16.74
CA VAL A 428 15.63 -20.28 -17.80
C VAL A 428 14.36 -21.07 -18.06
N GLN A 429 14.08 -21.31 -19.33
CA GLN A 429 12.94 -22.15 -19.71
C GLN A 429 13.29 -23.61 -19.47
N VAL A 430 12.52 -24.27 -18.61
CA VAL A 430 12.71 -25.69 -18.25
C VAL A 430 11.75 -26.58 -19.01
N GLU A 431 10.54 -26.09 -19.27
CA GLU A 431 9.55 -26.74 -20.11
C GLU A 431 8.99 -25.73 -21.12
N HIS A 432 8.78 -26.16 -22.35
CA HIS A 432 8.14 -25.35 -23.39
C HIS A 432 6.96 -26.08 -24.02
N ASP A 433 5.80 -25.42 -24.05
CA ASP A 433 4.56 -25.88 -24.70
C ASP A 433 4.13 -27.29 -24.27
N THR A 434 4.36 -27.66 -23.00
CA THR A 434 4.00 -28.97 -22.47
C THR A 434 2.50 -29.06 -22.25
N LEU A 435 1.88 -30.17 -22.65
CA LEU A 435 0.46 -30.39 -22.38
C LEU A 435 0.27 -30.59 -20.87
N PHE A 436 -0.40 -29.63 -20.24
CA PHE A 436 -0.68 -29.64 -18.81
C PHE A 436 -1.99 -30.36 -18.50
N GLY A 437 -3.02 -30.15 -19.31
CA GLY A 437 -4.32 -30.81 -19.17
C GLY A 437 -5.25 -30.53 -20.34
N VAL A 438 -6.39 -31.19 -20.37
CA VAL A 438 -7.45 -30.97 -21.38
C VAL A 438 -8.77 -30.76 -20.65
N ILE A 439 -9.38 -29.60 -20.86
CA ILE A 439 -10.65 -29.23 -20.22
C ILE A 439 -11.78 -29.50 -21.19
N GLN A 440 -12.72 -30.34 -20.78
CA GLN A 440 -13.97 -30.54 -21.51
C GLN A 440 -15.00 -29.49 -21.09
N LEU A 441 -14.85 -28.26 -21.58
CA LEU A 441 -15.70 -27.11 -21.21
C LEU A 441 -17.20 -27.39 -21.40
N GLY A 442 -17.56 -28.28 -22.34
CA GLY A 442 -18.93 -28.74 -22.55
C GLY A 442 -19.58 -29.44 -21.35
N ARG A 443 -18.81 -29.91 -20.35
CA ARG A 443 -19.32 -30.60 -19.15
C ARG A 443 -19.83 -29.67 -18.05
N TYR A 444 -19.43 -28.39 -18.09
CA TYR A 444 -19.87 -27.37 -17.13
C TYR A 444 -21.16 -26.70 -17.59
#